data_AF-A0AAD8GP60-F1
#
_entry.id   AF-A0AAD8GP60-F1
#
_cell.length_a   1.000
_cell.length_b   1.000
_cell.length_c   1.000
_cell.angle_alpha   90.00
_cell.angle_beta   90.00
_cell.angle_gamma   90.00
#
_symmetry.space_group_name_H-M   'P 1'
#
loop_
_entity.id
_entity.type
_entity.pdbx_description
1 polymer ?
#
loop_
_entity_poly.entity_id
_entity_poly.type
_entity_poly.pdbx_seq_one_letter_code
_entity_poly.pdbx_strand_id
1 'polypeptide(L)'
;MLKAGIWRQLVEYLMRCWEKDIVSWSAMIQGSSNGLPKEVLVIFYAMQKENLKPDCYAMVGVLSAFARLGVLELAGMTEKDHVVSNAIVTWLAMNGHVKAAFSLFARMEKFGI
;
A
#
# COMPACT_ATOMS: atom_id res chain seq x y z
N MET A 1 12.71 -5.40 18.20
CA MET A 1 11.60 -4.47 18.44
C MET A 1 12.12 -3.03 18.53
N LEU A 2 12.50 -2.43 17.40
CA LEU A 2 12.60 -0.96 17.32
C LEU A 2 11.15 -0.44 17.38
N LYS A 3 10.84 0.36 18.41
CA LYS A 3 9.47 0.78 18.75
C LYS A 3 8.83 1.48 17.55
N ALA A 4 7.62 1.04 17.18
CA ALA A 4 6.75 1.66 16.17
C ALA A 4 6.69 3.20 16.26
N GLY A 5 6.80 3.77 17.46
CA GLY A 5 6.82 5.22 17.69
C GLY A 5 8.06 5.93 17.11
N ILE A 6 9.24 5.32 17.14
CA ILE A 6 10.46 5.89 16.54
C ILE A 6 10.32 5.89 15.02
N TRP A 7 9.74 4.83 14.46
CA TRP A 7 9.49 4.75 13.03
C TRP A 7 8.46 5.80 12.58
N ARG A 8 7.40 6.03 13.36
CA ARG A 8 6.42 7.08 13.02
C ARG A 8 7.08 8.46 12.98
N GLN A 9 7.88 8.80 13.99
CA GLN A 9 8.64 10.06 14.01
C GLN A 9 9.64 10.15 12.86
N LEU A 10 10.33 9.06 12.54
CA LEU A 10 11.26 9.01 11.42
C LEU A 10 10.52 9.25 10.09
N VAL A 11 9.40 8.56 9.84
CA VAL A 11 8.57 8.76 8.63
C VAL A 11 8.06 10.20 8.55
N GLU A 12 7.55 10.78 9.64
CA GLU A 12 7.07 12.17 9.66
C GLU A 12 8.20 13.17 9.37
N TYR A 13 9.38 12.94 9.93
CA TYR A 13 10.56 13.76 9.66
C TYR A 13 11.01 13.63 8.20
N LEU A 14 11.10 12.40 7.68
CA LEU A 14 11.47 12.13 6.29
C LEU A 14 10.46 12.75 5.30
N MET A 15 9.16 12.69 5.58
CA MET A 15 8.13 13.34 4.78
C MET A 15 8.26 14.88 4.75
N ARG A 16 8.88 15.49 5.77
CA ARG A 16 9.02 16.93 5.92
C ARG A 16 10.37 17.48 5.44
N CYS A 17 11.43 16.67 5.55
CA CYS A 17 12.81 17.14 5.35
C CYS A 17 13.49 16.59 4.09
N TRP A 18 13.07 15.44 3.55
CA TRP A 18 13.69 14.90 2.33
C TRP A 18 13.05 15.49 1.07
N GLU A 19 13.87 15.75 0.05
CA GLU A 19 13.36 15.93 -1.31
C GLU A 19 12.59 14.66 -1.69
N LYS A 20 11.29 14.82 -1.96
CA LYS A 20 10.34 13.73 -2.18
C LYS A 20 10.54 13.11 -3.55
N ASP A 21 11.62 12.36 -3.71
CA ASP A 21 11.85 11.52 -4.89
C ASP A 21 11.24 10.13 -4.71
N ILE A 22 11.11 9.40 -5.82
CA ILE A 22 10.52 8.04 -5.84
C ILE A 22 11.31 7.09 -4.93
N VAL A 23 12.63 7.30 -4.80
CA VAL A 23 13.52 6.44 -4.01
C VAL A 23 13.23 6.58 -2.51
N SER A 24 13.08 7.81 -2.01
CA SER A 24 12.73 8.10 -0.61
C SER A 24 11.37 7.51 -0.23
N TRP A 25 10.35 7.62 -1.08
CA TRP A 25 9.03 7.01 -0.83
C TRP A 25 9.11 5.48 -0.75
N SER A 26 9.82 4.87 -1.69
CA SER A 26 9.98 3.42 -1.77
C SER A 26 10.76 2.85 -0.57
N ALA A 27 11.77 3.59 -0.09
CA ALA A 27 12.49 3.25 1.13
C ALA A 27 11.60 3.31 2.38
N MET A 28 10.74 4.33 2.50
CA MET A 28 9.79 4.45 3.61
C MET A 28 8.74 3.32 3.61
N ILE A 29 8.23 2.95 2.43
CA ILE A 29 7.28 1.84 2.27
C ILE A 29 7.93 0.51 2.66
N GLN A 30 9.12 0.20 2.16
CA GLN A 30 9.85 -1.02 2.55
C GLN A 30 10.19 -1.04 4.05
N GLY A 31 10.57 0.10 4.62
CA GLY A 31 10.86 0.19 6.06
C GLY A 31 9.65 -0.08 6.93
N SER A 32 8.45 0.28 6.46
CA SER A 32 7.19 0.13 7.18
C SER A 32 6.50 -1.23 6.94
N SER A 33 6.83 -1.94 5.86
CA SER A 33 6.18 -3.21 5.47
C SER A 33 6.33 -4.32 6.52
N ASN A 34 7.42 -4.33 7.29
CA ASN A 34 7.72 -5.40 8.26
C ASN A 34 6.99 -5.27 9.60
N GLY A 35 6.43 -4.10 9.93
CA GLY A 35 5.79 -3.88 11.24
C GLY A 35 4.47 -3.11 11.20
N LEU A 36 4.26 -2.27 10.18
CA LEU A 36 3.29 -1.19 10.20
C LEU A 36 2.51 -1.15 8.87
N PRO A 37 1.67 -2.16 8.59
CA PRO A 37 1.01 -2.28 7.28
C PRO A 37 0.06 -1.11 6.99
N LYS A 38 -0.53 -0.48 8.02
CA LYS A 38 -1.40 0.70 7.85
C LYS A 38 -0.61 1.94 7.45
N GLU A 39 0.55 2.16 8.03
CA GLU A 39 1.44 3.28 7.68
C GLU A 39 1.96 3.16 6.26
N VAL A 40 2.28 1.95 5.77
CA VAL A 40 2.65 1.74 4.37
C VAL A 40 1.62 2.32 3.41
N LEU A 41 0.34 2.19 3.74
CA LEU A 41 -0.76 2.66 2.91
C LEU A 41 -0.95 4.18 3.00
N VAL A 42 -0.71 4.76 4.17
CA VAL A 42 -0.69 6.21 4.34
C VAL A 42 0.43 6.83 3.51
N ILE A 43 1.61 6.22 3.55
CA ILE A 43 2.79 6.64 2.77
C ILE A 43 2.51 6.47 1.27
N PHE A 44 1.94 5.34 0.86
CA PHE A 44 1.57 5.07 -0.52
C PHE A 44 0.54 6.07 -1.06
N TYR A 45 -0.49 6.40 -0.28
CA TYR A 45 -1.49 7.38 -0.68
C TYR A 45 -0.91 8.80 -0.75
N ALA A 46 0.00 9.15 0.15
CA ALA A 46 0.71 10.42 0.09
C ALA A 46 1.62 10.52 -1.15
N MET A 47 2.31 9.44 -1.51
CA MET A 47 3.09 9.35 -2.76
C MET A 47 2.21 9.59 -4.00
N GLN A 48 1.03 8.96 -4.06
CA GLN A 48 0.11 9.16 -5.18
C GLN A 48 -0.45 10.58 -5.25
N LYS A 49 -0.73 11.23 -4.11
CA LYS A 49 -1.16 12.64 -4.09
C LYS A 49 -0.12 13.60 -4.66
N GLU A 50 1.16 13.27 -4.54
CA GLU A 50 2.25 14.03 -5.14
C GLU A 50 2.43 13.68 -6.65
N ASN A 51 1.47 12.96 -7.26
CA ASN A 51 1.50 12.45 -8.64
C ASN A 51 2.71 11.55 -8.94
N LEU A 52 3.31 10.95 -7.91
CA LEU A 52 4.43 10.01 -8.08
C LEU A 52 3.88 8.60 -8.26
N LYS A 53 4.28 7.94 -9.35
CA LYS A 53 3.93 6.54 -9.58
C LYS A 53 4.81 5.64 -8.71
N PRO A 54 4.22 4.70 -7.95
CA PRO A 54 4.97 3.73 -7.18
C PRO A 54 5.81 2.85 -8.10
N ASP A 55 7.09 2.68 -7.76
CA ASP A 55 7.98 1.78 -8.47
C ASP A 55 7.76 0.32 -8.03
N CYS A 56 8.49 -0.62 -8.64
CA CYS A 56 8.37 -2.04 -8.29
C CYS A 56 8.73 -2.33 -6.83
N TYR A 57 9.65 -1.57 -6.22
CA TYR A 57 10.06 -1.74 -4.84
C TYR A 57 8.98 -1.26 -3.86
N ALA A 58 8.39 -0.09 -4.12
CA ALA A 58 7.25 0.44 -3.40
C ALA A 58 6.06 -0.53 -3.47
N MET A 59 5.78 -1.06 -4.67
CA MET A 59 4.72 -2.05 -4.87
C MET A 59 4.95 -3.32 -4.05
N VAL A 60 6.18 -3.85 -4.00
CA VAL A 60 6.49 -5.02 -3.17
C VAL A 60 6.23 -4.74 -1.67
N GLY A 61 6.61 -3.55 -1.19
CA GLY A 61 6.31 -3.16 0.19
C GLY A 61 4.81 -3.06 0.49
N VAL A 62 4.03 -2.52 -0.44
CA VAL A 62 2.55 -2.44 -0.37
C VAL A 62 1.92 -3.83 -0.37
N LEU A 63 2.34 -4.72 -1.28
CA LEU A 63 1.84 -6.10 -1.34
C LEU A 63 2.18 -6.89 -0.07
N SER A 64 3.36 -6.67 0.50
CA SER A 64 3.77 -7.25 1.79
C SER A 64 2.90 -6.73 2.95
N ALA A 65 2.56 -5.43 2.95
CA ALA A 65 1.59 -4.88 3.88
C ALA A 65 0.21 -5.52 3.71
N PHE A 66 -0.27 -5.71 2.48
CA PHE A 66 -1.53 -6.39 2.21
C PHE A 66 -1.56 -7.84 2.69
N ALA A 67 -0.45 -8.57 2.56
CA ALA A 67 -0.36 -9.93 3.09
C ALA A 67 -0.53 -10.01 4.60
N ARG A 68 -0.25 -8.90 5.29
CA ARG A 68 -0.38 -8.78 6.74
C ARG A 68 -1.71 -8.17 7.16
N LEU A 69 -2.48 -7.61 6.23
CA LEU A 69 -3.83 -7.09 6.46
C LEU A 69 -4.86 -8.18 6.14
N GLY A 70 -5.95 -8.21 6.90
CA GLY A 70 -7.03 -9.16 6.64
C GLY A 70 -7.83 -8.79 5.40
N VAL A 71 -8.51 -9.77 4.78
CA VAL A 71 -9.41 -9.58 3.63
C VAL A 71 -10.48 -8.50 3.90
N LEU A 72 -10.96 -8.39 5.13
CA LEU A 72 -11.94 -7.38 5.54
C LEU A 72 -11.35 -5.96 5.53
N GLU A 73 -10.11 -5.80 6.01
CA GLU A 73 -9.41 -4.50 5.97
C GLU A 73 -9.12 -4.10 4.52
N LEU A 74 -8.67 -5.05 3.69
CA LEU A 74 -8.43 -4.84 2.27
C LEU A 74 -9.71 -4.45 1.52
N ALA A 75 -10.84 -5.10 1.79
CA ALA A 75 -12.12 -4.80 1.15
C ALA A 75 -12.58 -3.35 1.41
N GLY A 76 -12.39 -2.83 2.62
CA GLY A 76 -12.70 -1.43 2.97
C GLY A 76 -11.80 -0.40 2.28
N MET A 77 -10.66 -0.83 1.74
CA MET A 77 -9.73 0.05 1.02
C MET A 77 -10.04 0.17 -0.47
N THR A 78 -10.75 -0.80 -1.04
CA THR A 78 -11.07 -0.85 -2.48
C THR A 78 -11.99 0.28 -2.95
N GLU A 79 -12.67 0.93 -2.02
CA GLU A 79 -13.58 2.04 -2.33
C GLU A 79 -12.85 3.38 -2.50
N LYS A 80 -11.55 3.43 -2.18
CA LYS A 80 -10.81 4.71 -2.09
C LYS A 80 -9.84 4.97 -3.23
N ASP A 81 -9.33 3.94 -3.92
CA ASP A 81 -8.25 4.11 -4.90
C ASP A 81 -8.15 2.93 -5.90
N HIS A 82 -8.06 3.24 -7.19
CA HIS A 82 -8.02 2.28 -8.30
C HIS A 82 -6.67 1.53 -8.37
N VAL A 83 -5.57 2.23 -8.05
CA VAL A 83 -4.22 1.65 -8.06
C VAL A 83 -4.08 0.66 -6.91
N VAL A 84 -4.61 1.02 -5.73
CA VAL A 84 -4.68 0.11 -4.56
C VAL A 84 -5.53 -1.11 -4.89
N SER A 85 -6.68 -0.92 -5.51
CA SER A 85 -7.59 -2.03 -5.81
C SER A 85 -6.98 -3.01 -6.83
N ASN A 86 -6.30 -2.51 -7.86
CA ASN A 86 -5.57 -3.35 -8.81
C ASN A 86 -4.39 -4.09 -8.15
N ALA A 87 -3.68 -3.43 -7.23
CA ALA A 87 -2.63 -4.06 -6.44
C ALA A 87 -3.18 -5.17 -5.52
N ILE A 88 -4.34 -4.96 -4.89
CA ILE A 88 -5.02 -5.98 -4.07
C ILE A 88 -5.49 -7.16 -4.92
N VAL A 89 -6.06 -6.93 -6.11
CA VAL A 89 -6.47 -8.01 -7.03
C VAL A 89 -5.26 -8.84 -7.46
N THR A 90 -4.18 -8.17 -7.89
CA THR A 90 -2.93 -8.85 -8.25
C THR A 90 -2.40 -9.68 -7.09
N TRP A 91 -2.38 -9.12 -5.88
CA TRP A 91 -1.96 -9.84 -4.68
C TRP A 91 -2.81 -11.07 -4.38
N LEU A 92 -4.14 -10.93 -4.39
CA LEU A 92 -5.09 -12.03 -4.15
C LEU A 92 -4.93 -13.15 -5.18
N ALA A 93 -4.72 -12.78 -6.45
CA ALA A 93 -4.47 -13.72 -7.52
C ALA A 93 -3.15 -14.49 -7.31
N MET A 94 -2.07 -13.80 -6.94
CA MET A 94 -0.76 -14.41 -6.70
C MET A 94 -0.73 -15.33 -5.47
N ASN A 95 -1.59 -15.09 -4.46
CA ASN A 95 -1.66 -15.90 -3.24
C ASN A 95 -2.72 -17.03 -3.31
N GLY A 96 -3.25 -17.33 -4.49
CA GLY A 96 -4.20 -18.43 -4.70
C GLY A 96 -5.63 -18.12 -4.26
N HIS A 97 -5.91 -16.90 -3.79
CA HIS A 97 -7.25 -16.42 -3.44
C HIS A 97 -8.02 -15.93 -4.66
N VAL A 98 -8.01 -16.71 -5.75
CA VAL A 98 -8.55 -16.33 -7.06
C VAL A 98 -10.03 -15.95 -6.99
N LYS A 99 -10.84 -16.68 -6.20
CA LYS A 99 -12.27 -16.36 -6.01
C LYS A 99 -12.48 -14.98 -5.38
N ALA A 100 -11.66 -14.63 -4.39
CA ALA A 100 -11.71 -13.31 -3.75
C ALA A 100 -11.21 -12.22 -4.70
N ALA A 101 -10.15 -12.48 -5.46
CA ALA A 101 -9.64 -11.56 -6.48
C ALA A 101 -10.70 -11.26 -7.54
N PHE A 102 -11.40 -12.29 -8.01
CA PHE A 102 -12.44 -12.17 -9.03
C PHE A 102 -13.69 -11.46 -8.50
N SER A 103 -14.11 -11.74 -7.26
CA SER A 103 -15.22 -11.00 -6.64
C SER A 103 -14.90 -9.52 -6.46
N LEU A 104 -13.64 -9.20 -6.16
CA LEU A 104 -13.17 -7.82 -6.00
C LEU A 104 -13.09 -7.12 -7.36
N PHE A 105 -12.60 -7.80 -8.39
CA PHE A 105 -12.55 -7.32 -9.77
C PHE A 105 -13.95 -7.05 -10.33
N ALA A 106 -14.88 -7.99 -10.18
CA ALA A 106 -16.27 -7.81 -10.57
C ALA A 106 -16.95 -6.65 -9.81
N ARG A 107 -16.54 -6.39 -8.56
CA ARG A 107 -17.01 -5.22 -7.80
C ARG A 107 -16.45 -3.92 -8.37
N MET A 108 -15.17 -3.87 -8.76
CA MET A 108 -14.59 -2.70 -9.41
C MET A 108 -15.28 -2.37 -10.74
N GLU A 109 -15.52 -3.37 -11.58
CA GLU A 109 -16.17 -3.21 -12.90
C GLU A 109 -17.60 -2.67 -12.78
N LYS A 110 -18.33 -3.12 -11.75
CA LYS A 110 -19.72 -2.70 -11.49
C LYS A 110 -19.86 -1.24 -11.03
N PHE A 111 -18.81 -0.66 -10.44
CA PHE A 111 -18.81 0.72 -9.97
C PHE A 111 -18.20 1.72 -10.96
N GLY A 112 -17.90 1.31 -12.19
CA GLY A 112 -17.46 2.23 -13.26
C GLY A 112 -16.17 2.96 -12.91
N ILE A 113 -15.21 2.18 -12.40
CA ILE A 113 -13.84 2.58 -12.13
C ILE A 113 -12.94 2.06 -13.26
#